data_AF-A0A437QIQ8-F1
#
_entry.id   AF-A0A437QIQ8-F1
#
_cell.length_a   1.000
_cell.length_b   1.000
_cell.length_c   1.000
_cell.angle_alpha   90.00
_cell.angle_beta   90.00
_cell.angle_gamma   90.00
#
_symmetry.space_group_name_H-M   'P 1'
#
loop_
_entity.id
_entity.type
_entity.pdbx_description
1 polymer ?
#
loop_
_entity_poly.entity_id
_entity_poly.type
_entity_poly.pdbx_seq_one_letter_code
_entity_poly.pdbx_strand_id
1 'polypeptide(L)' 'MARQSTSLSQPNDEWLQQQVSAGGEYSSKSELINELIRNARRAEALNQKLATAEQSGFTNQSPPDMLHLAKMIV' A
#
# COMPACT_ATOMS: atom_id res chain seq x y z
N MET A 1 -6.41 4.66 22.68
CA MET A 1 -5.33 3.83 22.10
C MET A 1 -4.19 3.81 23.09
N ALA A 2 -3.55 2.66 23.33
CA ALA A 2 -2.34 2.60 24.15
C ALA A 2 -1.24 3.40 23.44
N ARG A 3 -0.62 4.36 24.14
CA ARG A 3 0.42 5.22 23.57
C ARG A 3 1.69 4.38 23.44
N GLN A 4 2.08 4.04 22.21
CA GLN A 4 3.35 3.35 21.94
C GLN A 4 4.43 4.39 21.66
N SER A 5 5.56 4.32 22.36
CA SER A 5 6.75 5.07 21.98
C SER A 5 7.45 4.34 20.85
N THR A 6 7.61 5.01 19.71
CA THR A 6 8.40 4.50 18.59
C THR A 6 9.59 5.43 18.39
N SER A 7 10.79 4.87 18.26
CA SER A 7 11.99 5.62 17.90
C SER A 7 12.20 5.48 16.41
N LEU A 8 12.32 6.62 15.73
CA LEU A 8 12.58 6.69 14.30
C LEU A 8 14.02 7.19 14.07
N SER A 9 14.57 6.89 12.91
CA SER A 9 15.85 7.48 12.50
C SER A 9 15.69 8.99 12.35
N GLN A 10 16.75 9.73 12.68
CA GLN A 10 16.73 11.20 12.65
C GLN A 10 16.16 11.83 11.36
N PRO A 11 16.50 11.35 10.14
CA PRO A 11 15.92 11.90 8.91
C PRO A 11 14.40 11.71 8.81
N ASN A 12 13.87 10.61 9.34
CA ASN A 12 12.43 10.31 9.31
C ASN A 12 11.69 11.19 10.32
N ASP A 13 12.28 11.42 11.49
CA ASP A 13 11.70 12.30 12.51
C ASP A 13 11.65 13.77 12.07
N GLU A 14 12.68 14.22 11.34
CA GLU A 14 12.73 15.54 10.72
C GLU A 14 11.70 15.67 9.59
N TRP A 15 11.59 14.66 8.72
CA TRP A 15 10.57 14.63 7.68
C TRP A 15 9.15 14.70 8.26
N LEU A 16 8.84 13.89 9.28
CA LEU A 16 7.53 13.92 9.96
C LEU A 16 7.25 15.28 10.60
N GLN A 17 8.26 15.90 11.22
CA GLN A 17 8.13 17.23 11.79
C GLN A 17 7.80 18.27 10.71
N GLN A 18 8.49 18.21 9.56
CA GLN A 18 8.22 19.11 8.44
C GLN A 18 6.79 18.95 7.90
N GLN A 19 6.29 17.72 7.78
CA GLN A 19 4.91 17.50 7.31
C GLN A 19 3.87 18.09 8.26
N VAL A 20 4.05 17.89 9.58
CA VAL A 20 3.15 18.45 10.61
C VAL A 20 3.24 19.97 10.66
N SER A 21 4.45 20.54 10.55
CA SER A 21 4.67 21.99 10.69
C SER A 21 4.38 22.79 9.42
N ALA A 22 4.63 22.23 8.23
CA ALA A 22 4.48 22.95 6.95
C ALA A 22 3.12 22.71 6.29
N GLY A 23 2.55 21.51 6.42
CA GLY A 23 1.30 21.15 5.75
C GLY A 23 0.04 21.56 6.50
N GLY A 24 0.08 21.63 7.83
CA GLY A 24 -1.09 21.94 8.67
C GLY A 24 -2.22 20.88 8.63
N GLU A 25 -2.11 19.87 7.77
CA GLU A 25 -3.08 18.79 7.59
C GLU A 25 -3.09 17.78 8.74
N TYR A 26 -2.04 17.77 9.57
CA TYR A 26 -1.88 16.85 10.69
C TYR A 26 -1.63 17.62 11.98
N SER A 27 -2.37 17.29 13.04
CA SER A 27 -2.23 17.92 14.36
C SER A 27 -1.03 17.37 15.14
N SER A 28 -0.57 16.15 14.82
CA SER A 28 0.57 15.53 15.50
C SER A 28 1.33 14.51 14.66
N LYS A 29 2.58 14.22 15.03
CA LYS A 29 3.36 13.12 14.43
C LYS A 29 2.66 11.77 14.56
N SER A 30 2.01 11.52 15.70
CA SER A 30 1.27 10.28 15.92
C SER A 30 0.09 10.10 14.97
N GLU A 31 -0.60 11.19 14.63
CA GLU A 31 -1.68 11.17 13.65
C GLU A 31 -1.17 10.81 12.25
N LEU A 32 -0.09 11.49 11.81
CA LEU A 32 0.55 11.19 10.53
C LEU A 32 1.06 9.73 10.46
N ILE A 33 1.70 9.24 11.52
CA ILE A 33 2.17 7.84 11.58
C ILE A 33 0.98 6.87 11.46
N ASN A 34 -0.13 7.14 12.14
CA ASN A 34 -1.31 6.28 12.07
C ASN A 34 -1.93 6.28 10.66
N GLU A 35 -1.98 7.43 9.99
CA GLU A 35 -2.45 7.51 8.60
C GLU A 35 -1.53 6.78 7.64
N LEU A 36 -0.21 6.88 7.79
CA LEU A 36 0.76 6.12 7.01
C LEU A 36 0.56 4.61 7.18
N ILE A 37 0.33 4.14 8.41
CA ILE A 37 0.05 2.72 8.68
C ILE A 37 -1.25 2.28 8.02
N ARG A 38 -2.31 3.10 8.08
CA ARG A 38 -3.59 2.81 7.40
C ARG A 38 -3.39 2.72 5.88
N ASN A 39 -2.60 3.61 5.30
CA ASN A 39 -2.30 3.62 3.87
C ASN A 39 -1.51 2.37 3.46
N ALA A 40 -0.48 2.02 4.22
CA ALA A 40 0.32 0.81 3.98
C ALA A 40 -0.54 -0.47 4.02
N ARG A 41 -1.44 -0.59 5.01
CA ARG A 41 -2.37 -1.73 5.11
C ARG A 41 -3.34 -1.81 3.94
N ARG A 42 -3.82 -0.66 3.43
CA ARG A 42 -4.69 -0.64 2.24
C ARG A 42 -3.95 -1.11 0.99
N ALA A 43 -2.68 -0.72 0.84
CA ALA A 43 -1.85 -1.16 -0.28
C ALA A 43 -1.46 -2.65 -0.18
N GLU A 44 -1.40 -3.21 1.03
CA GLU A 44 -0.98 -4.59 1.27
C GLU A 44 -1.81 -5.62 0.50
N ALA A 45 -3.14 -5.46 0.46
CA ALA A 45 -4.01 -6.37 -0.30
C ALA A 45 -3.72 -6.37 -1.81
N LEU A 46 -3.29 -5.22 -2.35
CA LEU A 46 -2.94 -5.06 -3.75
C LEU A 46 -1.57 -5.67 -4.04
N ASN A 47 -0.61 -5.43 -3.15
CA ASN A 47 0.73 -6.02 -3.22
C ASN A 47 0.69 -7.55 -3.12
N GLN A 48 -0.15 -8.11 -2.24
CA GLN A 48 -0.33 -9.56 -2.13
C GLN A 48 -0.90 -10.18 -3.42
N LYS A 49 -1.87 -9.52 -4.04
CA LYS A 49 -2.44 -9.95 -5.33
C LYS A 49 -1.39 -9.93 -6.43
N LEU A 50 -0.59 -8.87 -6.52
CA LEU A 50 0.49 -8.76 -7.50
C LEU A 50 1.55 -9.84 -7.27
N ALA A 51 2.00 -10.05 -6.04
CA ALA A 51 2.97 -11.10 -5.72
C ALA A 51 2.46 -12.50 -6.12
N THR A 52 1.17 -12.78 -5.90
CA THR A 52 0.54 -14.04 -6.33
C THR A 52 0.51 -14.15 -7.85
N ALA A 53 0.16 -13.06 -8.55
CA ALA A 53 0.10 -13.03 -10.00
C ALA A 53 1.49 -13.25 -10.63
N GLU A 54 2.55 -12.63 -10.09
CA GLU A 54 3.93 -12.81 -10.55
C GLU A 54 4.41 -14.26 -10.39
N GLN A 55 4.05 -14.93 -9.30
CA GLN A 55 4.36 -16.35 -9.09
C GLN A 55 3.57 -17.30 -9.98
N SER A 56 2.38 -16.89 -10.43
CA SER A 56 1.51 -17.70 -11.29
C SER A 56 1.98 -17.80 -12.75
N GLY A 57 2.97 -16.99 -13.14
CA GLY A 57 3.53 -16.96 -14.49
C GLY A 57 2.72 -16.13 -15.47
N PHE A 58 3.28 -15.90 -16.66
CA PHE A 58 2.65 -15.10 -17.71
C PHE A 58 1.93 -16.01 -18.72
N THR A 59 0.77 -15.55 -19.20
CA THR A 59 0.05 -16.23 -20.29
C THR A 59 0.48 -15.65 -21.63
N ASN A 60 0.55 -16.50 -22.66
CA ASN A 60 0.79 -16.09 -24.05
C ASN A 60 -0.52 -15.97 -24.85
N GLN A 61 -1.67 -15.96 -24.16
CA GLN A 61 -2.98 -15.99 -24.79
C GLN A 61 -3.35 -14.61 -25.34
N SER A 62 -3.87 -14.58 -26.56
CA SER A 62 -4.39 -13.34 -27.12
C SER A 62 -5.78 -13.02 -26.54
N PRO A 63 -6.21 -11.74 -26.52
CA PRO A 63 -7.55 -11.37 -26.08
C PRO A 63 -8.71 -12.17 -26.72
N PRO A 64 -8.72 -12.45 -28.05
CA PRO A 64 -9.78 -13.27 -28.63
C PRO A 64 -9.73 -14.74 -28.15
N ASP A 65 -8.54 -15.30 -27.90
CA ASP A 65 -8.41 -16.66 -27.36
C ASP A 65 -8.99 -16.77 -25.95
N MET A 66 -8.71 -15.77 -25.09
CA MET A 66 -9.27 -15.71 -23.73
C MET A 66 -10.80 -15.62 -23.75
N LEU A 67 -11.37 -14.83 -24.67
CA LEU A 67 -12.83 -14.71 -24.83
C LEU A 67 -13.47 -16.01 -25.30
N HIS A 68 -12.83 -16.71 -26.24
CA HIS A 68 -13.31 -18.01 -26.72
C HIS A 68 -13.29 -19.06 -25.61
N LEU A 69 -12.18 -19.15 -24.87
CA LEU A 69 -12.02 -20.09 -23.74
C LEU A 69 -13.06 -19.84 -22.65
N ALA A 70 -13.30 -18.58 -22.29
CA ALA A 70 -14.31 -18.21 -21.30
C ALA A 70 -15.74 -18.59 -21.72
N LYS A 71 -16.07 -18.47 -23.02
CA LYS A 71 -17.38 -18.85 -23.56
C LYS A 71 -17.58 -20.37 -23.67
N MET A 72 -16.50 -21.14 -23.79
CA MET A 72 -16.57 -22.61 -23.84
C MET A 72 -16.76 -23.26 -22.46
N ILE A 73 -16.45 -22.54 -21.37
CA ILE A 73 -16.55 -23.05 -19.99
C ILE A 73 -17.98 -22.87 -19.41
N VAL A 74 -18.86 -22.14 -20.11
CA VAL A 74 -20.27 -21.94 -19.77
C VAL A 74 -21.15 -22.91 -20.56
#